data_AF-A0A7V1V4X2-F1
#
_entry.id   AF-A0A7V1V4X2-F1
#
_cell.length_a   1.000
_cell.length_b   1.000
_cell.length_c   1.000
_cell.angle_alpha   90.00
_cell.angle_beta   90.00
_cell.angle_gamma   90.00
#
_symmetry.space_group_name_H-M   'P 1'
#
loop_
_entity.id
_entity.type
_entity.pdbx_description
1 polymer ?
#
loop_
_entity_poly.entity_id
_entity_poly.type
_entity_poly.pdbx_seq_one_letter_code
_entity_poly.pdbx_strand_id
1 'polypeptide(L)'
;MLEMPAGERQLFLTMDLYDPEGKHVAHVRRNQLAFNDKDRFALSTSSNILALFTGPAWVKVTDTTTGGTVLEATVAGQDKVSLVSGKFHTHKGQLIEITPHVCRIQGVLTKFNEVCDVQGGMIELG
;
A
#
# COMPACT_ATOMS: atom_id res chain seq x y z
N MET A 1 -1.08 -0.30 6.87
CA MET A 1 -2.38 -0.79 7.37
C MET A 1 -3.44 -0.55 6.31
N LEU A 2 -4.23 -1.58 6.00
CA LEU A 2 -5.41 -1.51 5.15
C LEU A 2 -6.63 -1.84 6.00
N GLU A 3 -7.70 -1.05 5.89
CA GLU A 3 -8.92 -1.26 6.66
C GLU A 3 -10.17 -0.92 5.83
N MET A 4 -11.25 -1.66 6.07
CA MET A 4 -12.57 -1.37 5.52
C MET A 4 -13.57 -1.40 6.67
N PRO A 5 -13.91 -0.23 7.26
CA PRO A 5 -14.84 -0.16 8.38
C PRO A 5 -16.22 -0.69 8.02
N ALA A 6 -16.89 -1.34 8.98
CA ALA A 6 -18.24 -1.85 8.77
C ALA A 6 -19.21 -0.73 8.38
N GLY A 7 -19.96 -0.93 7.30
CA GLY A 7 -20.90 0.07 6.75
C GLY A 7 -20.26 1.09 5.83
N GLU A 8 -18.93 1.12 5.70
CA GLU A 8 -18.23 1.94 4.72
C GLU A 8 -18.01 1.15 3.42
N ARG A 9 -18.12 1.84 2.27
CA ARG A 9 -17.81 1.28 0.94
C ARG A 9 -16.45 1.74 0.42
N GLN A 10 -15.56 2.11 1.33
CA GLN A 10 -14.25 2.65 1.02
C GLN A 10 -13.16 1.85 1.71
N LEU A 11 -12.11 1.55 0.96
CA LEU A 11 -10.88 0.98 1.49
C LEU A 11 -9.96 2.11 1.94
N PHE A 12 -9.54 2.10 3.20
CA PHE A 12 -8.59 3.06 3.75
C PHE A 12 -7.18 2.49 3.82
N LEU A 13 -6.23 3.31 3.39
CA LEU A 13 -4.80 3.06 3.52
C LEU A 13 -4.19 4.01 4.54
N THR A 14 -3.37 3.44 5.42
CA THR A 14 -2.42 4.18 6.25
C THR A 14 -1.03 3.57 6.08
N MET A 15 -0.04 4.35 5.66
CA MET A 15 1.34 3.90 5.48
C MET A 15 2.33 5.06 5.50
N ASP A 16 3.55 4.79 5.95
CA ASP A 16 4.71 5.67 5.74
C ASP A 16 5.42 5.29 4.45
N LEU A 17 5.95 6.29 3.74
CA LEU A 17 6.68 6.13 2.50
C LEU A 17 8.12 6.58 2.70
N TYR A 18 9.06 5.70 2.33
CA TYR A 18 10.48 5.93 2.46
C TYR A 18 11.17 5.92 1.11
N ASP A 19 12.32 6.59 1.03
CA ASP A 19 13.23 6.50 -0.11
C ASP A 19 14.26 5.37 0.09
N PRO A 20 15.15 5.09 -0.89
CA PRO A 20 16.18 4.06 -0.78
C PRO A 20 17.18 4.27 0.37
N GLU A 21 17.30 5.49 0.90
CA GLU A 21 18.16 5.81 2.05
C GLU A 21 17.44 5.58 3.38
N GLY A 22 16.16 5.18 3.35
CA GLY A 22 15.33 4.99 4.55
C GLY A 22 14.79 6.30 5.12
N LYS A 23 14.88 7.41 4.38
CA LYS A 23 14.32 8.69 4.81
C LYS A 23 12.80 8.69 4.60
N HIS A 24 12.06 9.14 5.60
CA HIS A 24 10.62 9.34 5.50
C HIS A 24 10.31 10.52 4.55
N VAL A 25 9.58 10.25 3.48
CA VAL A 25 9.33 11.21 2.38
C VAL A 25 7.84 11.49 2.14
N ALA A 26 6.93 10.69 2.68
CA ALA A 26 5.50 10.97 2.70
C ALA A 26 4.75 10.06 3.67
N HIS A 27 3.59 10.52 4.13
CA HIS A 27 2.70 9.75 4.97
C HIS A 27 1.30 9.70 4.37
N VAL A 28 0.70 8.52 4.31
CA VAL A 28 -0.72 8.35 4.00
C VAL A 28 -1.43 8.01 5.29
N ARG A 29 -2.49 8.76 5.64
CA ARG A 29 -3.36 8.50 6.78
C ARG A 29 -4.82 8.45 6.33
N ARG A 30 -5.47 7.29 6.43
CA ARG A 30 -6.85 7.07 5.98
C ARG A 30 -7.16 7.75 4.64
N ASN A 31 -6.37 7.43 3.61
CA ASN A 31 -6.49 8.03 2.27
C ASN A 31 -6.30 9.55 2.21
N GLN A 32 -5.52 10.13 3.13
CA GLN A 32 -5.06 11.51 3.05
C GLN A 32 -3.55 11.50 2.99
N LEU A 33 -3.00 12.22 2.01
CA LEU A 33 -1.57 12.34 1.84
C LEU A 33 -1.08 13.56 2.63
N ALA A 34 -0.07 13.35 3.48
CA ALA A 34 0.56 14.36 4.31
C ALA A 34 2.08 14.28 4.13
N PHE A 35 2.78 15.41 4.35
CA PHE A 35 4.25 15.49 4.26
C PHE A 35 4.81 14.93 2.95
N ASN A 36 4.14 15.20 1.83
CA ASN A 36 4.51 14.70 0.49
C ASN A 36 5.71 15.48 -0.07
N ASP A 37 6.93 15.00 0.17
CA ASP A 37 8.14 15.69 -0.30
C ASP A 37 8.10 15.88 -1.82
N LYS A 38 8.21 17.14 -2.26
CA LYS A 38 8.18 17.57 -3.68
C LYS A 38 6.95 17.09 -4.47
N ASP A 39 5.83 16.86 -3.80
CA ASP A 39 4.62 16.32 -4.42
C ASP A 39 4.86 14.99 -5.18
N ARG A 40 5.81 14.18 -4.67
CA ARG A 40 6.26 12.94 -5.32
C ARG A 40 5.19 11.87 -5.40
N PHE A 41 4.22 11.85 -4.50
CA PHE A 41 3.19 10.81 -4.47
C PHE A 41 1.82 11.35 -4.82
N ALA A 42 1.05 10.55 -5.55
CA ALA A 42 -0.35 10.81 -5.86
C ALA A 42 -1.21 9.67 -5.31
N LEU A 43 -2.32 10.03 -4.67
CA LEU A 43 -3.29 9.09 -4.14
C LEU A 43 -4.58 9.12 -4.96
N SER A 44 -5.02 7.95 -5.40
CA SER A 44 -6.27 7.75 -6.14
C SER A 44 -7.13 6.72 -5.41
N THR A 45 -8.43 6.96 -5.33
CA THR A 45 -9.38 6.03 -4.72
C THR A 45 -10.64 5.88 -5.58
N SER A 46 -11.32 4.76 -5.38
CA SER A 46 -12.62 4.44 -6.01
C SER A 46 -13.80 5.33 -5.58
N SER A 47 -13.71 6.08 -4.47
CA SER A 47 -14.86 6.79 -3.88
C SER A 47 -15.20 8.12 -4.58
N ASN A 48 -15.02 8.20 -5.90
CA ASN A 48 -15.45 9.38 -6.64
C ASN A 48 -16.98 9.39 -6.68
N ILE A 49 -17.57 10.45 -6.11
CA ILE A 49 -19.00 10.65 -5.80
C ILE A 49 -19.92 10.58 -7.04
N LEU A 50 -19.33 10.46 -8.24
CA LEU A 50 -20.02 10.37 -9.53
C LEU A 50 -20.09 8.94 -10.11
N ALA A 51 -19.60 7.92 -9.41
CA ALA A 51 -19.46 6.59 -9.97
C ALA A 51 -20.80 5.84 -10.09
N LEU A 52 -21.38 5.91 -11.28
CA LEU A 52 -22.29 4.92 -11.88
C LEU A 52 -21.67 3.51 -12.01
N PHE A 53 -20.50 3.27 -11.41
CA PHE A 53 -19.71 2.06 -11.55
C PHE A 53 -19.77 1.24 -10.26
N THR A 54 -20.39 0.07 -10.34
CA THR A 54 -20.50 -0.95 -9.29
C THR A 54 -19.21 -1.76 -9.12
N GLY A 55 -18.05 -1.12 -9.23
CA GLY A 55 -16.75 -1.77 -9.07
C GLY A 55 -16.38 -1.96 -7.59
N PRO A 56 -15.46 -2.89 -7.27
CA PRO A 56 -14.95 -3.04 -5.91
C PRO A 56 -14.21 -1.77 -5.48
N ALA A 57 -14.26 -1.48 -4.18
CA ALA A 57 -13.52 -0.36 -3.62
C ALA A 57 -12.01 -0.61 -3.72
N TRP A 58 -11.27 0.39 -4.21
CA TRP A 58 -9.83 0.31 -4.37
C TRP A 58 -9.14 1.61 -3.95
N VAL A 59 -7.85 1.48 -3.63
CA VAL A 59 -6.91 2.56 -3.33
C VAL A 59 -5.59 2.32 -4.06
N LYS A 60 -5.01 3.40 -4.61
CA LYS A 60 -3.74 3.36 -5.32
C LYS A 60 -2.87 4.55 -4.96
N VAL A 61 -1.62 4.28 -4.65
CA VAL A 61 -0.56 5.27 -4.50
C VAL A 61 0.40 5.13 -5.67
N THR A 62 0.70 6.24 -6.33
CA THR A 62 1.60 6.32 -7.49
C THR A 62 2.74 7.27 -7.18
N ASP A 63 3.96 6.91 -7.56
CA ASP A 63 5.11 7.81 -7.58
C ASP A 63 5.05 8.62 -8.88
N THR A 64 4.85 9.93 -8.77
CA THR A 64 4.69 10.86 -9.90
C THR A 64 5.99 11.10 -10.64
N THR A 65 7.14 10.88 -9.99
CA THR A 65 8.46 11.04 -10.61
C THR A 65 8.76 9.87 -11.55
N THR A 66 8.40 8.66 -11.14
CA THR A 66 8.67 7.44 -11.93
C THR A 66 7.46 6.95 -12.73
N GLY A 67 6.26 7.43 -12.41
CA GLY A 67 4.99 6.89 -12.90
C GLY A 67 4.63 5.52 -12.33
N GLY A 68 5.44 4.97 -11.42
CA GLY A 68 5.30 3.63 -10.88
C GLY A 68 4.21 3.51 -9.81
N THR A 69 3.55 2.36 -9.77
CA THR A 69 2.66 2.02 -8.65
C THR A 69 3.48 1.73 -7.39
N VAL A 70 3.24 2.50 -6.34
CA VAL A 70 3.84 2.30 -5.02
C VAL A 70 3.05 1.25 -4.25
N LEU A 71 1.72 1.34 -4.26
CA LEU A 71 0.82 0.36 -3.67
C LEU A 71 -0.53 0.43 -4.38
N GLU A 72 -1.14 -0.72 -4.65
CA GLU A 72 -2.49 -0.82 -5.18
C GLU A 72 -3.23 -1.96 -4.50
N ALA A 73 -4.36 -1.66 -3.87
CA ALA A 73 -5.18 -2.62 -3.15
C ALA A 73 -6.66 -2.47 -3.52
N THR A 74 -7.39 -3.58 -3.48
CA THR A 74 -8.80 -3.66 -3.86
C THR A 74 -9.57 -4.61 -2.95
N VAL A 75 -10.86 -4.37 -2.77
CA VAL A 75 -11.76 -5.28 -2.07
C VAL A 75 -12.04 -6.48 -2.97
N ALA A 76 -11.74 -7.68 -2.47
CA ALA A 76 -11.93 -8.95 -3.18
C ALA A 76 -13.13 -9.76 -2.67
N GLY A 77 -13.81 -9.29 -1.63
CA GLY A 77 -14.99 -9.92 -1.03
C GLY A 77 -15.44 -9.16 0.23
N GLN A 78 -16.49 -9.66 0.89
CA GLN A 78 -17.13 -8.97 2.01
C GLN A 78 -16.17 -8.58 3.15
N ASP A 79 -15.17 -9.42 3.43
CA ASP A 79 -14.16 -9.19 4.47
C ASP A 79 -12.74 -9.45 3.97
N LYS A 80 -12.51 -9.31 2.65
CA LYS A 80 -11.23 -9.62 2.03
C LYS A 80 -10.69 -8.44 1.23
N VAL A 81 -9.47 -8.04 1.54
CA VAL A 81 -8.69 -7.08 0.75
C VAL A 81 -7.59 -7.84 0.03
N SER A 82 -7.46 -7.58 -1.27
CA SER A 82 -6.36 -8.09 -2.09
C SER A 82 -5.37 -6.98 -2.37
N LEU A 83 -4.08 -7.28 -2.16
CA LEU A 83 -3.00 -6.40 -2.56
C LEU A 83 -2.59 -6.74 -3.99
N VAL A 84 -2.93 -5.86 -4.93
CA VAL A 84 -2.75 -6.08 -6.37
C VAL A 84 -1.29 -5.93 -6.76
N SER A 85 -0.65 -4.86 -6.27
CA SER A 85 0.78 -4.66 -6.47
C SER A 85 1.35 -3.68 -5.44
N GLY A 86 2.67 -3.69 -5.27
CA GLY A 86 3.37 -2.68 -4.50
C GLY A 86 4.86 -2.68 -4.78
N LYS A 87 5.47 -1.50 -4.75
CA LYS A 87 6.91 -1.32 -4.86
C LYS A 87 7.32 -0.10 -4.03
N PHE A 88 7.85 -0.33 -2.84
CA PHE A 88 8.17 0.74 -1.89
C PHE A 88 9.34 0.37 -1.00
N HIS A 89 9.97 1.37 -0.36
CA HIS A 89 11.07 1.14 0.57
C HIS A 89 10.56 1.13 2.02
N THR A 90 11.23 0.34 2.87
CA THR A 90 11.05 0.39 4.32
C THR A 90 11.82 1.55 4.95
N HIS A 91 11.60 1.81 6.23
CA HIS A 91 12.40 2.75 7.03
C HIS A 91 13.92 2.42 7.08
N LYS A 92 14.32 1.20 6.67
CA LYS A 92 15.72 0.80 6.53
C LYS A 92 16.25 0.93 5.09
N GLY A 93 15.48 1.53 4.18
CA GLY A 93 15.82 1.62 2.75
C GLY A 93 15.67 0.30 1.99
N GLN A 94 15.06 -0.73 2.58
CA GLN A 94 14.91 -2.03 1.93
C GLN A 94 13.75 -1.99 0.94
N LEU A 95 14.00 -2.41 -0.30
CA LEU A 95 12.94 -2.50 -1.30
C LEU A 95 12.01 -3.69 -1.02
N ILE A 96 10.72 -3.41 -0.95
CA ILE A 96 9.62 -4.37 -0.93
C ILE A 96 8.94 -4.34 -2.29
N GLU A 97 8.76 -5.52 -2.89
CA GLU A 97 7.99 -5.70 -4.13
C GLU A 97 6.89 -6.72 -3.90
N ILE A 98 5.65 -6.33 -4.15
CA ILE A 98 4.47 -7.16 -3.96
C ILE A 98 3.75 -7.32 -5.28
N THR A 99 3.36 -8.56 -5.55
CA THR A 99 2.46 -8.95 -6.63
C THR A 99 1.40 -9.88 -6.05
N PRO A 100 0.33 -10.24 -6.79
CA PRO A 100 -0.76 -11.05 -6.24
C PRO A 100 -0.34 -12.43 -5.72
N HIS A 101 0.83 -12.94 -6.11
CA HIS A 101 1.28 -14.29 -5.77
C HIS A 101 2.54 -14.31 -4.89
N VAL A 102 3.28 -13.20 -4.84
CA VAL A 102 4.61 -13.16 -4.22
C VAL A 102 4.89 -11.81 -3.57
N CYS A 103 5.55 -11.85 -2.43
CA CYS A 103 6.24 -10.72 -1.80
C CYS A 103 7.74 -10.93 -1.96
N ARG A 104 8.50 -9.89 -2.30
CA ARG A 104 9.96 -9.91 -2.29
C ARG A 104 10.49 -8.80 -1.38
N ILE A 105 11.43 -9.15 -0.51
CA ILE A 105 12.15 -8.20 0.35
C ILE A 105 13.62 -8.26 -0.05
N GLN A 106 14.18 -7.15 -0.55
CA GLN A 106 15.54 -7.12 -1.11
C GLN A 106 15.82 -8.23 -2.15
N GLY A 107 14.81 -8.60 -2.93
CA GLY A 107 14.92 -9.67 -3.93
C GLY A 107 14.75 -11.09 -3.39
N VAL A 108 14.69 -11.29 -2.06
CA VAL A 108 14.36 -12.59 -1.45
C VAL A 108 12.87 -12.85 -1.57
N LEU A 109 12.50 -14.00 -2.13
CA LEU A 109 11.11 -14.38 -2.41
C LEU A 109 10.42 -14.99 -1.18
N THR A 110 9.28 -14.43 -0.81
CA THR A 110 8.34 -14.98 0.18
C THR A 110 6.98 -15.21 -0.50
N LYS A 111 6.46 -16.44 -0.49
CA LYS A 111 5.15 -16.75 -1.06
C LYS A 111 4.04 -16.42 -0.06
N PHE A 112 2.95 -15.82 -0.54
CA PHE A 112 1.75 -15.63 0.28
C PHE A 112 1.05 -16.97 0.53
N ASN A 113 1.48 -17.67 1.58
CA ASN A 113 0.86 -18.85 2.23
C ASN A 113 1.77 -19.40 3.35
N GLU A 114 3.02 -18.94 3.45
CA GLU A 114 3.70 -18.88 4.74
C GLU A 114 3.11 -17.68 5.48
N VAL A 115 2.43 -17.95 6.60
CA VAL A 115 1.77 -16.92 7.40
C VAL A 115 2.83 -15.95 7.91
N CYS A 116 3.05 -14.84 7.19
CA CYS A 116 3.66 -13.67 7.77
C CYS A 116 2.53 -12.88 8.44
N ASP A 117 2.31 -13.20 9.72
CA ASP A 117 1.56 -12.31 10.60
C ASP A 117 2.43 -11.06 10.83
N VAL A 118 2.39 -10.13 9.87
CA VAL A 118 3.03 -8.82 10.04
C VAL A 118 2.01 -7.91 10.73
N GLN A 119 1.66 -8.27 11.97
CA GLN A 119 1.29 -7.25 12.93
C GLN A 119 2.49 -6.30 13.05
N GLY A 120 2.24 -4.99 13.10
CA GLY A 120 3.25 -3.94 13.14
C GLY A 120 4.10 -3.96 14.43
N GLY A 121 4.82 -5.04 14.66
CA GLY A 121 5.78 -5.27 15.72
C GLY A 121 7.14 -5.61 15.11
N MET A 122 8.18 -5.22 15.84
CA MET A 122 9.59 -5.44 15.53
C MET A 122 9.86 -6.88 15.09
N ILE A 123 10.36 -7.06 13.87
CA ILE A 123 11.00 -8.30 13.46
C ILE A 123 12.51 -8.10 13.65
N GLU A 124 13.07 -8.74 14.68
CA GLU A 124 14.49 -9.07 14.71
C GLU A 124 14.70 -10.30 13.82
N LEU A 125 15.58 -10.17 12.84
CA LEU A 125 16.15 -11.32 12.14
C LEU A 125 17.62 -11.38 12.58
N GLY A 126 17.98 -12.51 13.20
CA GLY A 126 19.34 -12.81 13.65
C GLY A 126 20.28 -13.17 12.51
#